data_AF-A0A6I2UA84-F1
#
_entry.id   AF-A0A6I2UA84-F1
#
_cell.length_a   1.000
_cell.length_b   1.000
_cell.length_c   1.000
_cell.angle_alpha   90.00
_cell.angle_beta   90.00
_cell.angle_gamma   90.00
#
_symmetry.space_group_name_H-M   'P 1'
#
loop_
_entity.id
_entity.type
_entity.pdbx_description
1 polymer ?
#
loop_
_entity_poly.entity_id
_entity_poly.type
_entity_poly.pdbx_seq_one_letter_code
_entity_poly.pdbx_strand_id
1 'polypeptide(L)' 'MRRGIDGLAQLVERQFHLEPCTNNLFLICGRHKDHIKAMLWERDGFVLLYKRMENGGDFQWPRSKQEMLQLS' A
#
# COMPACT_ATOMS: atom_id res chain seq x y z
N MET A 1 5.37 -9.12 4.62
CA MET A 1 4.56 -7.93 4.94
C MET A 1 3.98 -8.08 6.35
N ARG A 2 4.80 -7.84 7.39
CA ARG A 2 4.45 -8.23 8.77
C ARG A 2 3.64 -7.18 9.54
N ARG A 3 3.63 -5.92 9.09
CA ARG A 3 2.93 -4.82 9.77
C ARG A 3 1.41 -4.94 9.56
N GLY A 4 0.65 -4.84 10.64
CA GLY A 4 -0.80 -4.63 10.65
C GLY A 4 -1.15 -3.17 10.33
N ILE A 5 -2.42 -2.80 10.46
CA ILE A 5 -2.95 -1.50 10.02
C ILE A 5 -2.27 -0.32 10.74
N ASP A 6 -2.12 -0.37 12.07
CA ASP A 6 -1.47 0.69 12.84
C ASP A 6 0.02 0.82 12.49
N GLY A 7 0.67 -0.32 12.26
CA GLY A 7 2.07 -0.33 11.85
C GLY A 7 2.31 0.25 10.45
N LEU A 8 1.28 0.20 9.58
CA LEU A 8 1.30 0.83 8.27
C LEU A 8 0.97 2.32 8.36
N ALA A 9 -0.02 2.71 9.17
CA ALA A 9 -0.32 4.12 9.44
C ALA A 9 0.91 4.85 10.00
N GLN A 10 1.58 4.26 11.00
CA GLN A 10 2.83 4.80 11.56
C GLN A 10 3.96 4.87 10.51
N LEU A 11 4.02 3.94 9.56
CA LEU A 11 5.01 3.98 8.49
C LEU A 11 4.76 5.18 7.56
N VAL A 12 3.51 5.39 7.16
CA VAL A 12 3.09 6.50 6.31
C VAL A 12 3.41 7.84 7.00
N GLU A 13 3.02 7.97 8.26
CA GLU A 13 3.26 9.18 9.05
C GLU A 13 4.76 9.46 9.22
N ARG A 14 5.55 8.48 9.70
CA ARG A 14 6.94 8.74 10.09
C ARG A 14 7.92 8.75 8.94
N GLN A 15 7.71 7.93 7.92
CA GLN A 15 8.67 7.81 6.82
C GLN A 15 8.34 8.75 5.67
N PHE A 16 7.05 8.96 5.40
CA PHE A 16 6.59 9.76 4.28
C PHE A 16 6.07 11.13 4.70
N HIS A 17 5.88 11.39 6.00
CA HIS A 17 5.35 12.65 6.53
C HIS A 17 3.98 13.00 5.94
N LEU A 18 3.18 11.96 5.69
CA LEU A 18 1.82 12.07 5.17
C LEU A 18 0.82 11.72 6.26
N GLU A 19 -0.30 12.44 6.28
CA GLU A 19 -1.39 12.19 7.23
C GLU A 19 -2.18 10.94 6.80
N PRO A 20 -2.15 9.84 7.58
CA PRO A 20 -2.83 8.59 7.19
C PRO A 20 -4.35 8.71 7.22
N CYS A 21 -4.89 9.59 8.06
CA CYS A 21 -6.33 9.82 8.26
C CYS A 21 -6.92 10.81 7.23
N THR A 22 -6.49 10.71 5.98
CA THR A 22 -6.96 11.54 4.86
C THR A 22 -7.61 10.69 3.78
N ASN A 23 -8.28 11.32 2.81
CA ASN A 23 -8.92 10.63 1.68
C ASN A 23 -7.90 10.11 0.64
N ASN A 24 -6.80 9.51 1.11
CA ASN A 24 -5.73 8.96 0.30
C ASN A 24 -5.72 7.44 0.43
N LEU A 25 -5.54 6.75 -0.70
CA LEU A 25 -5.30 5.31 -0.73
C LEU A 25 -3.79 5.05 -0.71
N PHE A 26 -3.30 4.43 0.35
CA PHE A 26 -1.91 4.00 0.45
C PHE A 26 -1.79 2.56 -0.02
N LEU A 27 -1.11 2.34 -1.15
CA LEU A 27 -0.79 1.01 -1.66
C LEU A 27 0.61 0.60 -1.20
N ILE A 28 0.69 -0.53 -0.49
CA ILE A 28 1.93 -1.08 0.05
C ILE A 28 2.17 -2.45 -0.58
N CYS A 29 3.27 -2.57 -1.31
CA CYS A 29 3.68 -3.80 -1.96
C CYS A 29 4.82 -4.47 -1.17
N GLY A 30 4.72 -5.78 -0.97
CA GLY A 30 5.76 -6.55 -0.32
C GLY A 30 7.00 -6.70 -1.20
N ARG A 31 8.13 -7.12 -0.60
CA ARG A 31 9.39 -7.38 -1.33
C ARG A 31 9.20 -8.31 -2.53
N HIS A 32 8.38 -9.34 -2.36
CA HIS A 32 8.12 -10.39 -3.36
C HIS A 32 7.10 -9.97 -4.42
N LYS A 33 6.42 -8.81 -4.29
CA LYS A 33 5.41 -8.31 -5.23
C LYS A 33 4.26 -9.27 -5.54
N ASP A 34 4.11 -10.36 -4.80
CA ASP A 34 3.01 -11.32 -4.87
C ASP A 34 1.81 -10.87 -4.01
N HIS A 35 2.00 -9.84 -3.19
CA HIS A 35 0.98 -9.31 -2.29
C HIS A 35 1.00 -7.78 -2.26
N ILE A 36 -0.19 -7.19 -2.18
CA ILE A 36 -0.41 -5.75 -1.93
C ILE A 36 -1.40 -5.58 -0.78
N LYS A 37 -1.12 -4.59 0.07
CA LYS A 37 -2.07 -4.01 1.03
C LYS A 37 -2.53 -2.65 0.52
N ALA A 38 -3.82 -2.36 0.59
CA ALA A 38 -4.37 -1.04 0.34
C ALA A 38 -4.99 -0.52 1.63
N MET A 39 -4.46 0.58 2.16
CA MET A 39 -4.91 1.20 3.40
C MET A 39 -5.59 2.52 3.07
N LEU A 40 -6.81 2.70 3.57
CA LEU A 40 -7.64 3.88 3.38
C LEU A 40 -8.21 4.29 4.74
N TRP A 41 -8.33 5.58 4.98
CA TRP A 41 -9.16 6.09 6.07
C TRP A 41 -10.57 6.39 5.55
N GLU A 42 -11.55 5.65 6.06
CA GLU A 42 -12.97 5.86 5.79
C GLU A 42 -13.61 6.43 7.06
N ARG A 43 -14.04 7.69 7.03
CA ARG A 43 -14.82 8.41 8.06
C ARG A 43 -14.39 8.18 9.52
N ASP A 44 -14.71 7.02 10.08
CA ASP A 44 -14.53 6.60 11.47
C ASP A 44 -13.41 5.56 11.68
N GLY A 45 -12.74 5.09 10.65
CA GLY A 45 -11.69 4.09 10.82
C GLY A 45 -10.83 3.80 9.60
N PHE A 46 -9.79 3.01 9.83
CA PHE A 46 -8.96 2.48 8.76
C PHE A 46 -9.58 1.22 8.14
N VAL A 47 -9.60 1.18 6.82
CA VAL A 47 -9.89 0.01 6.00
C VAL A 47 -8.59 -0.53 5.43
N LEU A 48 -8.39 -1.84 5.55
CA LEU A 48 -7.24 -2.54 4.98
C LEU A 48 -7.70 -3.64 4.03
N LEU A 49 -7.47 -3.45 2.74
CA LEU A 49 -7.63 -4.49 1.73
C LEU A 49 -6.31 -5.25 1.59
N TYR A 50 -6.40 -6.56 1.42
CA TYR A 50 -5.26 -7.44 1.18
C TYR A 50 -5.51 -8.27 -0.07
N LYS A 51 -4.64 -8.12 -1.07
CA LYS A 51 -4.68 -8.90 -2.30
C LYS A 51 -3.41 -9.74 -2.43
N ARG A 52 -3.59 -11.04 -2.62
CA ARG A 52 -2.55 -12.01 -2.94
C ARG A 52 -2.71 -12.47 -4.37
N MET A 53 -1.61 -12.63 -5.08
CA MET A 53 -1.57 -13.32 -6.37
C MET A 53 -1.37 -14.82 -6.13
N GLU A 54 -2.12 -15.62 -6.88
CA GLU A 54 -1.99 -17.07 -6.87
C GLU A 54 -1.04 -17.54 -7.98
N ASN A 55 -0.66 -18.83 -7.95
CA ASN A 55 0.13 -19.49 -9.00
C ASN A 55 1.51 -18.85 -9.28
N GLY A 56 2.12 -18.21 -8.27
CA GLY A 56 3.45 -17.59 -8.41
C GLY A 56 3.46 -16.33 -9.28
N GLY A 57 2.29 -15.72 -9.53
CA GLY A 57 2.21 -14.44 -10.21
C GLY A 57 2.67 -13.27 -9.32
N ASP A 58 3.16 -12.22 -9.97
CA ASP A 58 3.59 -10.97 -9.34
C ASP A 58 2.78 -9.79 -9.87
N PHE A 59 2.60 -8.78 -9.04
CA PHE A 59 2.16 -7.46 -9.46
C PHE A 59 3.29 -6.74 -10.23
N GLN A 60 2.91 -6.08 -11.33
CA GLN A 60 3.75 -5.07 -11.99
C GLN A 60 3.78 -3.83 -11.10
N TRP A 61 4.76 -3.78 -10.20
CA TRP A 61 4.90 -2.69 -9.23
C TRP A 61 5.97 -1.69 -9.68
N PRO A 62 5.62 -0.39 -9.84
CA PRO A 62 6.56 0.59 -10.34
C PRO A 62 7.70 0.83 -9.34
N ARG A 63 8.93 0.88 -9.84
CA ARG A 63 10.15 1.19 -9.08
C ARG A 63 10.66 2.60 -9.31
N SER A 64 10.09 3.29 -10.29
CA SER A 64 10.42 4.67 -10.64
C SER A 64 9.15 5.48 -10.90
N LYS A 65 9.26 6.82 -10.80
CA LYS A 65 8.16 7.73 -11.18
C LYS A 65 7.76 7.55 -12.64
N GLN A 66 8.73 7.25 -13.50
CA GLN A 66 8.50 7.02 -14.92
C GLN A 66 7.68 5.74 -15.17
N GLU A 67 8.04 4.63 -14.52
CA GLU A 67 7.24 3.40 -14.58
C GLU A 67 5.82 3.63 -14.06
N MET A 68 5.66 4.42 -12.99
CA MET A 68 4.33 4.73 -12.45
C MET A 68 3.45 5.49 -13.46
N LEU A 69 4.02 6.42 -14.23
CA LEU A 69 3.31 7.14 -15.29
C LEU A 69 2.95 6.25 -16.49
N GLN A 70 3.64 5.13 -16.69
CA GLN A 70 3.34 4.17 -17.76
C GLN A 70 2.20 3.20 -17.38
N LEU A 71 1.78 3.18 -16.12
CA LEU A 71 0.69 2.34 -15.63
C LEU A 71 -0.70 3.02 -15.71
N SER A 72 -0.76 4.31 -16.10
CA SER A 72 -2.00 5.09 -16.21
C SER A 72 -2.68 4.99 -17.56
#